data_AF-A0A554UNW5-F1
#
_entry.id   AF-A0A554UNW5-F1
#
_cell.length_a   1.000
_cell.length_b   1.000
_cell.length_c   1.000
_cell.angle_alpha   90.00
_cell.angle_beta   90.00
_cell.angle_gamma   90.00
#
_symmetry.space_group_name_H-M   'P 1'
#
loop_
_entity.id
_entity.type
_entity.pdbx_description
1 polymer ?
#
loop_
_entity_poly.entity_id
_entity_poly.type
_entity_poly.pdbx_seq_one_letter_code
_entity_poly.pdbx_strand_id
1 'polypeptide(L)'
;MFRGYVPGGNRRRPRICRLHPHHGNLHSNAGTVPRRGVGQNNVIATAVNAKVDILRPVNPRSRTPISLICVSNRPDVLRDCLIRSVESHRSAGPCTEMIVVDNAQRQFPSAGAALNHGASMARNEVLVFVHQDVYLHSLARLEEVASAIVSDTGVGLVGATGMTARGELVGRIRDRVVLTGRACTGFVDVDSVDELLFIARRQQVLDSPLSESAQLSWHAYAVEYGARLRRAGKRVVVGPIPVTHNSLTMNLDQLTAAHHHVGLHYPEQVPLHTTCGTIDGRQPDRRKLLADHRWRYRWLQGSRKAILARRAIGRLPVVLSDIRFDLDGVLSNCDASSLDIVTPTSPEEKSSDFPAFLELDRHGRSIKFRIANLSATLELLSKMDNERSLLLTNIDLDFLRKARTIINSSSVLGYSAATGFWLLMGAAATAAYDEWRLPAATPLGARRHALSRTVAPCASTSNGRPTASGGSWFRDR
;
A
#
# COMPACT_ATOMS: atom_id res chain seq x y z
N MET A 1 56.47 -29.10 -5.93
CA MET A 1 56.44 -29.44 -4.50
C MET A 1 55.07 -29.01 -3.98
N PHE A 2 54.13 -29.81 -3.49
CA PHE A 2 53.93 -31.23 -3.15
C PHE A 2 52.40 -31.44 -3.36
N ARG A 3 51.91 -32.35 -4.23
CA ARG A 3 51.30 -33.68 -3.90
C ARG A 3 50.77 -33.76 -2.47
N GLY A 4 49.57 -34.21 -2.11
CA GLY A 4 48.54 -35.15 -2.61
C GLY A 4 47.66 -35.40 -1.35
N TYR A 5 46.43 -35.90 -1.35
CA TYR A 5 46.01 -37.27 -1.64
C TYR A 5 44.58 -37.40 -1.06
N VAL A 6 43.70 -38.12 -1.75
CA VAL A 6 42.37 -38.56 -1.28
C VAL A 6 42.43 -40.08 -1.15
N PRO A 7 41.77 -40.67 -0.14
CA PRO A 7 40.79 -41.74 -0.42
C PRO A 7 39.55 -41.58 0.49
N GLY A 8 38.30 -41.81 0.08
CA GLY A 8 37.76 -43.01 -0.57
C GLY A 8 37.01 -43.83 0.50
N GLY A 9 35.67 -43.97 0.41
CA GLY A 9 34.89 -44.71 1.42
C GLY A 9 33.40 -44.83 1.11
N ASN A 10 33.01 -46.00 0.61
CA ASN A 10 31.74 -46.32 -0.05
C ASN A 10 30.70 -46.96 0.90
N ARG A 11 29.40 -46.85 0.53
CA ARG A 11 28.25 -47.74 0.87
C ARG A 11 27.69 -47.73 2.31
N ARG A 12 26.39 -47.45 2.45
CA ARG A 12 25.30 -48.47 2.47
C ARG A 12 23.92 -47.82 2.64
N ARG A 13 22.98 -48.19 1.77
CA ARG A 13 21.53 -48.08 1.98
C ARG A 13 21.06 -49.19 2.94
N PRO A 14 19.92 -49.00 3.61
CA PRO A 14 18.92 -50.05 3.65
C PRO A 14 17.59 -49.62 3.01
N ARG A 15 16.88 -50.66 2.62
CA ARG A 15 15.64 -50.74 1.87
C ARG A 15 14.49 -51.05 2.84
N ILE A 16 13.31 -50.54 2.50
CA ILE A 16 11.98 -51.17 2.63
C ILE A 16 11.37 -51.28 4.05
N CYS A 17 10.19 -50.65 4.21
CA CYS A 17 8.95 -51.39 4.52
C CYS A 17 7.72 -50.61 4.03
N ARG A 18 7.02 -51.22 3.07
CA ARG A 18 5.63 -50.93 2.71
C ARG A 18 4.73 -51.59 3.75
N LEU A 19 3.69 -50.90 4.21
CA LEU A 19 2.45 -51.55 4.63
C LEU A 19 1.27 -50.77 4.03
N HIS A 20 0.34 -51.56 3.52
CA HIS A 20 -0.87 -51.19 2.75
C HIS A 20 -2.07 -51.00 3.71
N PRO A 21 -3.27 -50.65 3.20
CA PRO A 21 -4.25 -49.81 3.88
C PRO A 21 -5.34 -50.60 4.61
N HIS A 22 -6.05 -49.93 5.52
CA HIS A 22 -7.33 -50.41 6.02
C HIS A 22 -8.51 -49.62 5.41
N HIS A 23 -9.43 -50.40 4.85
CA HIS A 23 -10.77 -50.04 4.39
C HIS A 23 -11.74 -49.78 5.56
N GLY A 24 -12.78 -48.99 5.27
CA GLY A 24 -14.02 -48.82 6.07
C GLY A 24 -14.72 -47.52 5.65
N ASN A 25 -15.37 -47.43 4.49
CA ASN A 25 -16.72 -47.86 4.12
C ASN A 25 -17.89 -47.24 4.92
N LEU A 26 -18.81 -46.63 4.14
CA LEU A 26 -20.25 -46.41 4.36
C LEU A 26 -20.69 -45.22 5.26
N HIS A 27 -21.26 -44.17 4.64
CA HIS A 27 -22.72 -44.10 4.48
C HIS A 27 -23.15 -42.97 3.52
N SER A 28 -23.93 -43.39 2.53
CA SER A 28 -24.78 -42.61 1.65
C SER A 28 -25.89 -41.87 2.40
N ASN A 29 -26.24 -40.66 1.95
CA ASN A 29 -27.65 -40.29 1.91
C ASN A 29 -27.95 -39.40 0.71
N ALA A 30 -28.80 -39.95 -0.15
CA ALA A 30 -29.44 -39.27 -1.27
C ALA A 30 -30.64 -38.45 -0.75
N GLY A 31 -30.88 -37.30 -1.36
CA GLY A 31 -32.01 -36.43 -1.04
C GLY A 31 -32.34 -35.48 -2.17
N THR A 32 -33.11 -36.00 -3.14
CA THR A 32 -34.20 -35.32 -3.89
C THR A 32 -33.99 -33.91 -4.47
N VAL A 33 -33.99 -33.89 -5.81
CA VAL A 33 -34.28 -32.74 -6.69
C VAL A 33 -35.80 -32.48 -6.76
N PRO A 34 -36.24 -31.23 -6.91
CA PRO A 34 -37.30 -30.93 -7.87
C PRO A 34 -36.94 -29.80 -8.86
N ARG A 35 -37.53 -29.92 -10.05
CA ARG A 35 -37.35 -29.06 -11.22
C ARG A 35 -38.20 -27.78 -11.17
N ARG A 36 -37.59 -26.72 -11.72
CA ARG A 36 -38.11 -25.62 -12.58
C ARG A 36 -39.31 -24.77 -12.11
N GLY A 37 -39.02 -23.49 -11.90
CA GLY A 37 -39.92 -22.35 -12.14
C GLY A 37 -39.13 -21.22 -12.82
N VAL A 38 -39.68 -20.66 -13.88
CA VAL A 38 -39.06 -19.68 -14.79
C VAL A 38 -39.35 -18.25 -14.35
N GLY A 39 -38.32 -17.39 -14.41
CA GLY A 39 -38.46 -15.98 -14.83
C GLY A 39 -38.70 -14.93 -13.75
N GLN A 40 -37.66 -14.14 -13.44
CA GLN A 40 -37.75 -12.68 -13.33
C GLN A 40 -36.35 -12.06 -13.26
N ASN A 41 -36.10 -11.09 -14.14
CA ASN A 41 -34.85 -10.36 -14.28
C ASN A 41 -34.62 -9.45 -13.08
N ASN A 42 -33.67 -9.80 -12.23
CA ASN A 42 -33.11 -8.90 -11.21
C ASN A 42 -31.66 -8.55 -11.59
N VAL A 43 -31.41 -7.25 -11.74
CA VAL A 43 -30.07 -6.66 -11.85
C VAL A 43 -29.39 -6.87 -10.50
N ILE A 44 -28.54 -7.88 -10.41
CA ILE A 44 -27.72 -8.16 -9.23
C ILE A 44 -26.64 -7.08 -9.15
N ALA A 45 -26.80 -6.15 -8.21
CA ALA A 45 -25.67 -5.46 -7.60
C ALA A 45 -24.79 -6.54 -6.97
N THR A 46 -23.62 -6.81 -7.55
CA THR A 46 -22.67 -7.78 -7.03
C THR A 46 -22.04 -7.22 -5.74
N ALA A 47 -22.79 -7.26 -4.64
CA ALA A 47 -22.21 -7.35 -3.32
C ALA A 47 -21.53 -8.72 -3.25
N VAL A 48 -20.23 -8.75 -3.48
CA VAL A 48 -19.41 -9.94 -3.21
C VAL A 48 -19.40 -10.09 -1.69
N ASN A 49 -20.39 -10.82 -1.16
CA ASN A 49 -20.39 -11.34 0.20
C ASN A 49 -19.30 -12.42 0.29
N ALA A 50 -18.05 -11.99 0.35
CA ALA A 50 -16.97 -12.84 0.82
C ALA A 50 -17.21 -13.04 2.32
N LYS A 51 -17.69 -14.23 2.71
CA LYS A 51 -17.45 -14.74 4.06
C LYS A 51 -15.93 -14.79 4.24
N VAL A 52 -15.40 -13.73 4.83
CA VAL A 52 -14.02 -13.66 5.31
C VAL A 52 -14.06 -14.24 6.71
N ASP A 53 -13.29 -15.29 6.94
CA ASP A 53 -13.06 -15.80 8.28
C ASP A 53 -12.33 -14.71 9.09
N ILE A 54 -13.09 -13.84 9.76
CA ILE A 54 -12.56 -12.97 10.80
C ILE A 54 -12.27 -13.88 11.98
N LEU A 55 -11.02 -14.31 12.10
CA LEU A 55 -10.72 -15.45 12.96
C LEU A 55 -10.77 -15.08 14.44
N ARG A 56 -10.39 -13.85 14.83
CA ARG A 56 -10.58 -13.29 16.19
C ARG A 56 -10.57 -11.76 16.20
N PRO A 57 -11.53 -11.09 16.87
CA PRO A 57 -11.45 -9.66 17.12
C PRO A 57 -10.31 -9.35 18.11
N VAL A 58 -9.63 -8.22 17.92
CA VAL A 58 -8.64 -7.72 18.89
C VAL A 58 -9.40 -7.18 20.11
N ASN A 59 -9.03 -7.63 21.32
CA ASN A 59 -9.67 -7.17 22.55
C ASN A 59 -9.10 -5.80 22.97
N PRO A 60 -9.89 -4.71 22.97
CA PRO A 60 -9.40 -3.37 23.27
C PRO A 60 -9.01 -3.15 24.74
N ARG A 61 -9.26 -4.11 25.65
CA ARG A 61 -8.98 -3.96 27.09
C ARG A 61 -7.59 -4.44 27.51
N SER A 62 -6.89 -5.21 26.69
CA SER A 62 -5.55 -5.70 27.01
C SER A 62 -4.51 -5.00 26.14
N ARG A 63 -3.44 -4.50 26.76
CA ARG A 63 -2.38 -3.75 26.09
C ARG A 63 -1.02 -4.26 26.53
N THR A 64 -0.13 -4.45 25.57
CA THR A 64 1.27 -4.82 25.79
C THR A 64 2.16 -3.72 25.21
N PRO A 65 3.09 -3.14 26.01
CA PRO A 65 4.04 -2.15 25.49
C PRO A 65 4.86 -2.69 24.32
N ILE A 66 5.25 -1.79 23.41
CA ILE A 66 5.97 -2.13 22.17
C ILE A 66 7.30 -1.37 22.05
N SER A 67 8.23 -1.94 21.29
CA SER A 67 9.42 -1.22 20.80
C SER A 67 9.21 -0.88 19.33
N LEU A 68 9.01 0.40 19.03
CA LEU A 68 8.99 0.91 17.66
C LEU A 68 10.43 0.97 17.12
N ILE A 69 10.69 0.36 15.97
CA ILE A 69 11.99 0.34 15.31
C ILE A 69 11.82 0.97 13.94
N CYS A 70 12.56 2.05 13.69
CA CYS A 70 12.52 2.77 12.43
C CYS A 70 13.94 2.96 11.89
N VAL A 71 14.17 2.55 10.65
CA VAL A 71 15.38 2.92 9.92
C VAL A 71 15.10 4.21 9.17
N SER A 72 15.94 5.22 9.38
CA SER A 72 15.76 6.55 8.80
C SER A 72 16.95 6.96 7.96
N ASN A 73 16.70 7.48 6.77
CA ASN A 73 17.70 8.17 5.95
C ASN A 73 17.33 9.63 5.68
N ARG A 74 16.17 10.08 6.18
CA ARG A 74 15.63 11.42 6.00
C ARG A 74 15.07 11.93 7.34
N PRO A 75 15.89 12.62 8.14
CA PRO A 75 15.48 13.12 9.45
C PRO A 75 14.28 14.08 9.41
N ASP A 76 14.12 14.82 8.32
CA ASP A 76 12.97 15.69 8.07
C ASP A 76 11.67 14.89 7.96
N VAL A 77 11.64 13.87 7.09
CA VAL A 77 10.48 12.99 6.90
C VAL A 77 10.15 12.23 8.17
N LEU A 78 11.16 11.70 8.86
CA LEU A 78 11.02 11.03 10.15
C LEU A 78 10.34 11.93 11.19
N ARG A 79 10.78 13.19 11.27
CA ARG A 79 10.25 14.17 12.23
C ARG A 79 8.78 14.48 11.94
N ASP A 80 8.47 14.77 10.69
CA ASP A 80 7.15 15.26 10.29
C ASP A 80 6.08 14.16 10.29
N CYS A 81 6.49 12.90 10.17
CA CYS A 81 5.63 11.72 10.20
C CYS A 81 5.74 10.97 11.53
N LEU A 82 6.68 10.03 11.65
CA LEU A 82 6.68 9.05 12.72
C LEU A 82 6.87 9.69 14.11
N ILE A 83 7.91 10.51 14.31
CA ILE A 83 8.18 11.14 15.62
C ILE A 83 6.99 11.98 16.06
N ARG A 84 6.50 12.86 15.19
CA ARG A 84 5.33 13.69 15.48
C ARG A 84 4.12 12.84 15.88
N SER A 85 3.86 11.74 15.18
CA SER A 85 2.74 10.85 15.48
C SER A 85 2.91 10.12 16.82
N VAL A 86 4.12 9.66 17.15
CA VAL A 86 4.42 9.01 18.43
C VAL A 86 4.23 9.99 19.59
N GLU A 87 4.77 11.21 19.47
CA GLU A 87 4.62 12.22 20.53
C GLU A 87 3.17 12.67 20.71
N SER A 88 2.42 12.80 19.62
CA SER A 88 0.98 13.15 19.67
C SER A 88 0.14 12.11 20.43
N HIS A 89 0.60 10.86 20.52
CA HIS A 89 -0.09 9.76 21.17
C HIS A 89 0.66 9.19 22.39
N ARG A 90 1.72 9.86 22.86
CA ARG A 90 2.61 9.38 23.93
C ARG A 90 1.87 9.02 25.21
N SER A 91 0.88 9.83 25.59
CA SER A 91 0.06 9.60 26.80
C SER A 91 -0.72 8.29 26.75
N ALA A 92 -1.05 7.79 25.55
CA ALA A 92 -1.80 6.56 25.37
C ALA A 92 -0.91 5.30 25.41
N GLY A 93 0.42 5.45 25.24
CA GLY A 93 1.40 4.36 25.29
C GLY A 93 2.69 4.80 25.99
N PRO A 94 2.65 5.14 27.30
CA PRO A 94 3.80 5.73 28.00
C PRO A 94 5.00 4.79 28.12
N CYS A 95 4.78 3.47 28.02
CA CYS A 95 5.82 2.45 28.04
C CYS A 95 6.30 2.03 26.64
N THR A 96 5.72 2.61 25.59
CA THR A 96 6.21 2.43 24.23
C THR A 96 7.52 3.19 24.05
N GLU A 97 8.56 2.47 23.62
CA GLU A 97 9.84 3.07 23.26
C GLU A 97 10.00 3.18 21.74
N MET A 98 10.87 4.07 21.30
CA MET A 98 11.17 4.28 19.89
C MET A 98 12.69 4.26 19.68
N ILE A 99 13.12 3.43 18.75
CA ILE A 99 14.51 3.19 18.38
C ILE A 99 14.65 3.61 16.93
N VAL A 100 15.40 4.70 16.72
CA VAL A 100 15.71 5.21 15.39
C VAL A 100 17.11 4.75 15.02
N VAL A 101 17.20 3.97 13.95
CA VAL A 101 18.46 3.56 13.34
C VAL A 101 18.78 4.53 12.22
N ASP A 102 19.78 5.39 12.43
CA ASP A 102 20.25 6.34 11.41
C ASP A 102 21.01 5.57 10.32
N ASN A 103 20.53 5.72 9.09
CA ASN A 103 21.13 5.19 7.88
C ASN A 103 21.26 6.25 6.78
N ALA A 104 21.32 7.54 7.14
CA ALA A 104 21.56 8.64 6.21
C ALA A 104 22.88 8.47 5.43
N GLN A 105 23.88 7.88 6.07
CA GLN A 105 25.19 7.58 5.48
C GLN A 105 25.29 6.16 4.86
N ARG A 106 24.17 5.44 4.74
CA ARG A 106 24.10 4.08 4.15
C ARG A 106 25.07 3.08 4.81
N GLN A 107 25.15 3.12 6.14
CA GLN A 107 26.03 2.24 6.92
C GLN A 107 25.58 0.76 6.90
N PHE A 108 24.30 0.52 6.60
CA PHE A 108 23.75 -0.83 6.53
C PHE A 108 23.55 -1.28 5.06
N PRO A 109 23.92 -2.53 4.73
CA PRO A 109 23.84 -3.06 3.36
C PRO A 109 22.41 -3.45 2.94
N SER A 110 21.51 -3.63 3.91
CA SER A 110 20.11 -4.03 3.68
C SER A 110 19.20 -3.51 4.79
N ALA A 111 17.90 -3.49 4.52
CA ALA A 111 16.88 -3.19 5.52
C ALA A 111 16.93 -4.20 6.68
N GLY A 112 17.10 -5.49 6.37
CA GLY A 112 17.21 -6.55 7.37
C GLY A 112 18.33 -6.27 8.39
N ALA A 113 19.53 -5.91 7.91
CA ALA A 113 20.66 -5.60 8.79
C ALA A 113 20.39 -4.41 9.72
N ALA A 114 19.84 -3.32 9.17
CA ALA A 114 19.51 -2.12 9.95
C ALA A 114 18.40 -2.39 10.99
N LEU A 115 17.36 -3.13 10.60
CA LEU A 115 16.23 -3.47 11.47
C LEU A 115 16.64 -4.48 12.56
N ASN A 116 17.52 -5.45 12.25
CA ASN A 116 18.10 -6.37 13.23
C ASN A 116 18.94 -5.63 14.27
N HIS A 117 19.75 -4.65 13.85
CA HIS A 117 20.47 -3.77 14.76
C HIS A 117 19.51 -3.05 15.71
N GLY A 118 18.45 -2.45 15.17
CA GLY A 118 17.37 -1.87 15.98
C GLY A 118 16.72 -2.85 16.96
N ALA A 119 16.43 -4.08 16.50
CA ALA A 119 15.81 -5.13 17.31
C ALA A 119 16.68 -5.57 18.49
N SER A 120 18.00 -5.58 18.32
CA SER A 120 18.94 -5.93 19.40
C SER A 120 18.93 -4.93 20.57
N MET A 121 18.56 -3.67 20.30
CA MET A 121 18.47 -2.60 21.31
C MET A 121 17.11 -2.55 22.00
N ALA A 122 16.09 -3.23 21.46
CA ALA A 122 14.73 -3.22 21.99
C ALA A 122 14.63 -3.93 23.34
N ARG A 123 13.76 -3.41 24.21
CA ARG A 123 13.50 -3.92 25.56
C ARG A 123 12.12 -4.57 25.70
N ASN A 124 11.13 -4.15 24.91
CA ASN A 124 9.77 -4.71 25.00
C ASN A 124 9.66 -6.05 24.27
N GLU A 125 8.72 -6.89 24.70
CA GLU A 125 8.51 -8.24 24.16
C GLU A 125 8.04 -8.24 22.70
N VAL A 126 7.38 -7.16 22.26
CA VAL A 126 6.84 -7.01 20.91
C VAL A 126 7.54 -5.88 20.18
N LEU A 127 8.01 -6.18 18.98
CA LEU A 127 8.67 -5.25 18.08
C LEU A 127 7.70 -4.80 17.00
N VAL A 128 7.68 -3.51 16.72
CA VAL A 128 6.95 -2.91 15.61
C VAL A 128 7.97 -2.24 14.71
N PHE A 129 8.21 -2.83 13.55
CA PHE A 129 9.05 -2.25 12.51
C PHE A 129 8.19 -1.33 11.66
N VAL A 130 8.64 -0.11 11.45
CA VAL A 130 7.85 0.95 10.80
C VAL A 130 8.73 1.85 9.96
N HIS A 131 8.23 2.30 8.81
CA HIS A 131 8.96 3.25 7.96
C HIS A 131 8.91 4.67 8.53
N GLN A 132 9.92 5.47 8.21
CA GLN A 132 10.06 6.86 8.68
C GLN A 132 8.91 7.78 8.22
N ASP A 133 8.29 7.49 7.08
CA ASP A 133 7.21 8.24 6.44
C ASP A 133 5.80 7.76 6.84
N VAL A 134 5.70 6.97 7.92
CA VAL A 134 4.42 6.54 8.50
C VAL A 134 4.01 7.47 9.63
N TYR A 135 2.76 7.94 9.60
CA TYR A 135 2.09 8.61 10.70
C TYR A 135 1.12 7.63 11.39
N LEU A 136 1.37 7.34 12.66
CA LEU A 136 0.56 6.46 13.50
C LEU A 136 -0.69 7.18 14.02
N HIS A 137 -1.86 6.55 13.93
CA HIS A 137 -3.11 7.13 14.44
C HIS A 137 -3.45 6.70 15.88
N SER A 138 -2.76 5.71 16.43
CA SER A 138 -2.97 5.26 17.81
C SER A 138 -1.86 4.32 18.28
N LEU A 139 -1.11 4.70 19.32
CA LEU A 139 -0.20 3.80 20.01
C LEU A 139 -0.96 2.72 20.80
N ALA A 140 -2.08 3.09 21.45
CA ALA A 140 -2.90 2.15 22.19
C ALA A 140 -3.39 0.99 21.29
N ARG A 141 -3.77 1.27 20.04
CA ARG A 141 -4.18 0.22 19.09
C ARG A 141 -3.01 -0.71 18.72
N LEU A 142 -1.80 -0.20 18.59
CA LEU A 142 -0.63 -1.07 18.39
C LEU A 142 -0.36 -1.95 19.62
N GLU A 143 -0.50 -1.42 20.83
CA GLU A 143 -0.35 -2.18 22.08
C GLU A 143 -1.47 -3.24 22.26
N GLU A 144 -2.69 -2.94 21.80
CA GLU A 144 -3.81 -3.91 21.74
C GLU A 144 -3.49 -5.06 20.78
N VAL A 145 -2.96 -4.75 19.60
CA VAL A 145 -2.51 -5.77 18.63
C VAL A 145 -1.33 -6.57 19.19
N ALA A 146 -0.38 -5.92 19.87
CA ALA A 146 0.73 -6.58 20.53
C ALA A 146 0.24 -7.59 21.58
N SER A 147 -0.73 -7.22 22.41
CA SER A 147 -1.35 -8.15 23.38
C SER A 147 -2.04 -9.34 22.70
N ALA A 148 -2.74 -9.09 21.58
CA ALA A 148 -3.36 -10.16 20.80
C ALA A 148 -2.32 -11.13 20.19
N ILE A 149 -1.17 -10.62 19.75
CA ILE A 149 -0.04 -11.45 19.30
C ILE A 149 0.50 -12.26 20.47
N VAL A 150 0.84 -11.64 21.61
CA VAL A 150 1.36 -12.36 22.79
C VAL A 150 0.44 -13.51 23.20
N SER A 151 -0.88 -13.28 23.15
CA SER A 151 -1.89 -14.28 23.50
C SER A 151 -2.07 -15.42 22.49
N ASP A 152 -1.72 -15.22 21.20
CA ASP A 152 -1.86 -16.22 20.13
C ASP A 152 -0.51 -16.60 19.53
N THR A 153 0.15 -17.60 20.13
CA THR A 153 1.47 -18.11 19.70
C THR A 153 1.48 -18.70 18.29
N GLY A 154 0.33 -18.94 17.67
CA GLY A 154 0.19 -19.37 16.28
C GLY A 154 0.47 -18.24 15.28
N VAL A 155 0.26 -16.98 15.67
CA VAL A 155 0.57 -15.81 14.85
C VAL A 155 2.06 -15.50 14.92
N GLY A 156 2.75 -15.51 13.78
CA GLY A 156 4.18 -15.20 13.68
C GLY A 156 4.47 -13.75 13.26
N LEU A 157 3.59 -13.15 12.45
CA LEU A 157 3.79 -11.82 11.88
C LEU A 157 2.45 -11.13 11.68
N VAL A 158 2.36 -9.84 12.03
CA VAL A 158 1.18 -9.00 11.78
C VAL A 158 1.55 -7.76 10.98
N GLY A 159 0.82 -7.47 9.91
CA GLY A 159 0.98 -6.23 9.14
C GLY A 159 -0.16 -5.24 9.34
N ALA A 160 0.09 -3.97 9.05
CA ALA A 160 -0.97 -2.97 8.92
C ALA A 160 -1.78 -3.15 7.61
N THR A 161 -1.12 -3.64 6.56
CA THR A 161 -1.74 -4.00 5.29
C THR A 161 -0.99 -5.19 4.65
N GLY A 162 -1.67 -5.92 3.76
CA GLY A 162 -1.12 -7.13 3.17
C GLY A 162 -2.05 -7.74 2.11
N MET A 163 -1.55 -8.77 1.44
CA MET A 163 -2.23 -9.39 0.30
C MET A 163 -2.67 -10.81 0.63
N THR A 164 -3.94 -11.13 0.41
CA THR A 164 -4.43 -12.51 0.56
C THR A 164 -3.95 -13.41 -0.57
N ALA A 165 -4.09 -14.73 -0.39
CA ALA A 165 -3.88 -15.73 -1.45
C ALA A 165 -4.77 -15.56 -2.69
N ARG A 166 -5.79 -14.69 -2.62
CA ARG A 166 -6.64 -14.33 -3.77
C ARG A 166 -6.20 -13.04 -4.46
N GLY A 167 -5.11 -12.42 -3.99
CA GLY A 167 -4.65 -11.13 -4.48
C GLY A 167 -5.50 -9.95 -3.99
N GLU A 168 -6.21 -10.09 -2.86
CA GLU A 168 -6.99 -9.00 -2.26
C GLU A 168 -6.13 -8.22 -1.26
N LEU A 169 -6.15 -6.89 -1.33
CA LEU A 169 -5.51 -6.01 -0.34
C LEU A 169 -6.39 -5.88 0.91
N VAL A 170 -5.85 -6.27 2.06
CA VAL A 170 -6.52 -6.23 3.37
C VAL A 170 -5.72 -5.35 4.32
N GLY A 171 -6.41 -4.71 5.27
CA GLY A 171 -5.82 -3.73 6.18
C GLY A 171 -5.94 -2.36 5.56
N ARG A 172 -6.86 -1.56 6.12
CA ARG A 172 -7.18 -0.26 5.57
C ARG A 172 -6.18 0.77 6.08
N ILE A 173 -5.43 1.36 5.15
CA ILE A 173 -4.46 2.42 5.42
C ILE A 173 -4.75 3.63 4.52
N ARG A 174 -4.20 4.78 4.86
CA ARG A 174 -4.08 5.88 3.90
C ARG A 174 -2.71 5.79 3.24
N ASP A 175 -2.65 5.42 1.98
CA ASP A 175 -1.43 5.43 1.18
C ASP A 175 -1.37 6.73 0.37
N ARG A 176 -0.48 7.62 0.79
CA ARG A 176 -0.37 9.01 0.36
C ARG A 176 -1.69 9.75 0.55
N VAL A 177 -2.52 9.80 -0.49
CA VAL A 177 -3.77 10.57 -0.52
C VAL A 177 -5.04 9.74 -0.64
N VAL A 178 -4.91 8.43 -0.75
CA VAL A 178 -6.02 7.51 -1.00
C VAL A 178 -6.12 6.51 0.15
N LEU A 179 -7.34 6.25 0.62
CA LEU A 179 -7.58 5.10 1.49
C LEU A 179 -7.53 3.82 0.65
N THR A 180 -6.66 2.88 1.01
CA THR A 180 -6.48 1.61 0.30
C THR A 180 -6.73 0.44 1.24
N GLY A 181 -7.08 -0.70 0.67
CA GLY A 181 -7.31 -1.93 1.42
C GLY A 181 -8.68 -2.03 2.07
N ARG A 182 -9.15 -3.27 2.22
CA ARG A 182 -10.39 -3.56 2.94
C ARG A 182 -10.15 -3.48 4.45
N ALA A 183 -11.03 -2.79 5.16
CA ALA A 183 -10.98 -2.74 6.62
C ALA A 183 -11.15 -4.13 7.24
N CYS A 184 -10.54 -4.33 8.40
CA CYS A 184 -10.68 -5.53 9.21
C CYS A 184 -10.87 -5.13 10.67
N THR A 185 -11.58 -5.95 11.44
CA THR A 185 -11.82 -5.74 12.88
C THR A 185 -11.02 -6.71 13.75
N GLY A 186 -10.25 -7.59 13.12
CA GLY A 186 -9.49 -8.66 13.74
C GLY A 186 -8.43 -9.19 12.77
N PHE A 187 -7.73 -10.25 13.16
CA PHE A 187 -6.69 -10.83 12.30
C PHE A 187 -7.27 -11.56 11.09
N VAL A 188 -6.71 -11.26 9.92
CA VAL A 188 -7.02 -11.90 8.64
C VAL A 188 -5.74 -12.52 8.08
N ASP A 189 -5.77 -13.82 7.74
CA ASP A 189 -4.62 -14.48 7.10
C ASP A 189 -4.32 -13.89 5.72
N VAL A 190 -3.03 -13.69 5.47
CA VAL A 190 -2.50 -13.13 4.23
C VAL A 190 -1.29 -13.94 3.76
N ASP A 191 -0.98 -13.84 2.47
CA ASP A 191 0.25 -14.40 1.92
C ASP A 191 1.48 -13.60 2.33
N SER A 192 1.34 -12.27 2.31
CA SER A 192 2.40 -11.35 2.70
C SER A 192 1.82 -10.09 3.34
N VAL A 193 2.65 -9.42 4.12
CA VAL A 193 2.39 -8.08 4.66
C VAL A 193 3.29 -7.07 3.95
N ASP A 194 2.87 -5.81 3.93
CA ASP A 194 3.68 -4.71 3.44
C ASP A 194 4.77 -4.31 4.45
N GLU A 195 5.92 -3.88 3.94
CA GLU A 195 7.05 -3.45 4.75
C GLU A 195 6.81 -2.17 5.56
N LEU A 196 5.84 -1.33 5.19
CA LEU A 196 5.61 -0.02 5.84
C LEU A 196 5.39 -0.13 7.35
N LEU A 197 4.75 -1.21 7.80
CA LEU A 197 4.57 -1.55 9.21
C LEU A 197 4.27 -3.03 9.40
N PHE A 198 5.13 -3.72 10.15
CA PHE A 198 4.88 -5.09 10.62
C PHE A 198 5.34 -5.30 12.06
N ILE A 199 4.73 -6.29 12.70
CA ILE A 199 4.84 -6.56 14.13
C ILE A 199 5.22 -8.02 14.33
N ALA A 200 6.22 -8.26 15.17
CA ALA A 200 6.70 -9.59 15.53
C ALA A 200 7.13 -9.64 17.00
N ARG A 201 7.21 -10.85 17.58
CA ARG A 201 7.79 -11.01 18.92
C ARG A 201 9.29 -10.81 18.87
N ARG A 202 9.82 -10.07 19.84
CA ARG A 202 11.26 -9.82 19.98
C ARG A 202 12.06 -11.10 20.00
N GLN A 203 11.69 -12.05 20.85
CA GLN A 203 12.42 -13.31 20.95
C GLN A 203 12.47 -14.07 19.62
N GLN A 204 11.37 -14.09 18.87
CA GLN A 204 11.32 -14.71 17.54
C GLN A 204 12.28 -14.03 16.55
N VAL A 205 12.40 -12.71 16.59
CA VAL A 205 13.35 -11.96 15.73
C VAL A 205 14.78 -12.19 16.19
N LEU A 206 15.05 -12.28 17.49
CA LEU A 206 16.42 -12.56 17.96
C LEU A 206 16.88 -13.99 17.62
N ASP A 207 15.98 -14.97 17.76
CA ASP A 207 16.27 -16.37 17.44
C ASP A 207 16.29 -16.63 15.93
N SER A 208 15.49 -15.88 15.18
CA SER A 208 15.39 -15.98 13.73
C SER A 208 15.32 -14.57 13.12
N PRO A 209 16.48 -13.89 12.95
CA PRO A 209 16.54 -12.52 12.45
C PRO A 209 15.96 -12.33 11.06
N LEU A 210 15.69 -11.08 10.69
CA LEU A 210 15.35 -10.72 9.32
C LEU A 210 16.53 -11.05 8.41
N SER A 211 16.26 -11.50 7.18
CA SER A 211 17.34 -11.82 6.23
C SER A 211 18.12 -10.56 5.87
N GLU A 212 19.44 -10.63 6.00
CA GLU A 212 20.36 -9.54 5.65
C GLU A 212 20.87 -9.66 4.20
N SER A 213 20.29 -10.60 3.43
CA SER A 213 20.64 -10.86 2.04
C SER A 213 20.72 -9.57 1.21
N ALA A 214 21.86 -9.39 0.52
CA ALA A 214 22.04 -8.29 -0.41
C ALA A 214 21.02 -8.31 -1.56
N GLN A 215 20.47 -9.48 -1.92
CA GLN A 215 19.46 -9.61 -2.97
C GLN A 215 18.10 -9.04 -2.56
N LEU A 216 17.79 -8.98 -1.27
CA LEU A 216 16.61 -8.28 -0.75
C LEU A 216 16.83 -6.77 -0.73
N SER A 217 18.05 -6.34 -0.40
CA SER A 217 18.41 -4.92 -0.29
C SER A 217 17.41 -4.17 0.61
N TRP A 218 16.54 -3.32 0.03
CA TRP A 218 15.51 -2.55 0.73
C TRP A 218 14.07 -3.00 0.40
N HIS A 219 13.90 -4.22 -0.13
CA HIS A 219 12.63 -4.75 -0.61
C HIS A 219 12.37 -6.18 -0.12
N ALA A 220 11.08 -6.56 -0.09
CA ALA A 220 10.60 -7.92 0.15
C ALA A 220 11.08 -8.57 1.47
N TYR A 221 11.61 -7.80 2.43
CA TYR A 221 12.16 -8.35 3.67
C TYR A 221 11.05 -8.78 4.64
N ALA A 222 9.92 -8.07 4.68
CA ALA A 222 8.74 -8.52 5.42
C ALA A 222 8.06 -9.70 4.71
N VAL A 223 8.07 -9.71 3.37
CA VAL A 223 7.58 -10.83 2.55
C VAL A 223 8.40 -12.10 2.80
N GLU A 224 9.73 -12.00 2.75
CA GLU A 224 10.67 -13.10 3.04
C GLU A 224 10.43 -13.64 4.44
N TYR A 225 10.37 -12.75 5.43
CA TYR A 225 10.17 -13.14 6.82
C TYR A 225 8.83 -13.85 7.01
N GLY A 226 7.76 -13.32 6.41
CA GLY A 226 6.45 -13.94 6.40
C GLY A 226 6.46 -15.34 5.76
N ALA A 227 7.07 -15.49 4.59
CA ALA A 227 7.18 -16.79 3.91
C ALA A 227 7.96 -17.81 4.75
N ARG A 228 9.03 -17.38 5.42
CA ARG A 228 9.80 -18.23 6.35
C ARG A 228 8.97 -18.69 7.53
N LEU A 229 8.21 -17.78 8.14
CA LEU A 229 7.33 -18.09 9.27
C LEU A 229 6.18 -19.03 8.87
N ARG A 230 5.59 -18.85 7.68
CA ARG A 230 4.58 -19.77 7.14
C ARG A 230 5.12 -21.16 6.91
N ARG A 231 6.33 -21.30 6.37
CA ARG A 231 7.02 -22.58 6.24
C ARG A 231 7.22 -23.25 7.61
N ALA A 232 7.45 -22.47 8.66
CA ALA A 232 7.55 -22.94 10.03
C ALA A 232 6.18 -23.19 10.72
N GLY A 233 5.07 -23.15 9.96
CA GLY A 233 3.73 -23.41 10.48
C GLY A 233 3.10 -22.24 11.25
N LYS A 234 3.69 -21.04 11.19
CA LYS A 234 3.11 -19.83 11.78
C LYS A 234 2.19 -19.12 10.80
N ARG A 235 1.24 -18.36 11.34
CA ARG A 235 0.34 -17.51 10.56
C ARG A 235 0.97 -16.15 10.30
N VAL A 236 0.73 -15.62 9.11
CA VAL A 236 1.02 -14.23 8.74
C VAL A 236 -0.33 -13.58 8.52
N VAL A 237 -0.60 -12.51 9.27
CA VAL A 237 -1.92 -11.89 9.31
C VAL A 237 -1.84 -10.38 9.13
N VAL A 238 -2.95 -9.78 8.78
CA VAL A 238 -3.16 -8.33 8.86
C VAL A 238 -4.08 -8.03 10.03
N GLY A 239 -3.77 -6.98 10.79
CA GLY A 239 -4.57 -6.50 11.92
C GLY A 239 -5.18 -5.13 11.70
N PRO A 240 -6.10 -4.69 12.59
CA PRO A 240 -6.78 -3.40 12.51
C PRO A 240 -5.86 -2.23 12.95
N ILE A 241 -4.86 -1.92 12.12
CA ILE A 241 -3.81 -0.92 12.39
C ILE A 241 -3.91 0.20 11.36
N PRO A 242 -4.82 1.18 11.55
CA PRO A 242 -4.92 2.29 10.62
C PRO A 242 -3.71 3.22 10.77
N VAL A 243 -3.08 3.53 9.64
CA VAL A 243 -1.94 4.44 9.53
C VAL A 243 -2.04 5.29 8.28
N THR A 244 -1.33 6.41 8.26
CA THR A 244 -1.07 7.15 7.02
C THR A 244 0.39 6.96 6.60
N HIS A 245 0.60 6.41 5.41
CA HIS A 245 1.90 6.26 4.77
C HIS A 245 2.11 7.45 3.81
N ASN A 246 2.88 8.45 4.24
CA ASN A 246 3.10 9.71 3.51
C ASN A 246 4.31 9.63 2.57
N SER A 247 4.43 8.54 1.82
CA SER A 247 5.63 8.31 1.02
C SER A 247 5.79 9.30 -0.14
N LEU A 248 6.99 9.84 -0.32
CA LEU A 248 7.32 10.82 -1.36
C LEU A 248 7.78 10.17 -2.66
N THR A 249 8.20 8.91 -2.62
CA THR A 249 8.75 8.22 -3.80
C THR A 249 8.25 6.78 -3.85
N MET A 250 8.57 6.09 -4.95
CA MET A 250 8.44 4.64 -5.03
C MET A 250 9.79 4.13 -5.51
N ASN A 251 10.60 3.59 -4.58
CA ASN A 251 11.82 2.91 -4.96
C ASN A 251 11.44 1.53 -5.47
N LEU A 252 11.74 1.23 -6.74
CA LEU A 252 11.55 -0.10 -7.34
C LEU A 252 12.90 -0.76 -7.68
N ASP A 253 14.01 -0.11 -7.35
CA ASP A 253 15.34 -0.58 -7.67
C ASP A 253 15.60 -1.90 -6.95
N GLN A 254 15.97 -2.94 -7.70
CA GLN A 254 16.19 -4.30 -7.19
C GLN A 254 14.94 -5.03 -6.67
N LEU A 255 13.73 -4.45 -6.74
CA LEU A 255 12.50 -5.14 -6.35
C LEU A 255 12.32 -6.48 -7.09
N THR A 256 12.63 -6.50 -8.40
CA THR A 256 12.56 -7.74 -9.20
C THR A 256 13.56 -8.79 -8.71
N ALA A 257 14.77 -8.36 -8.33
CA ALA A 257 15.79 -9.26 -7.79
C ALA A 257 15.37 -9.82 -6.42
N ALA A 258 14.79 -8.99 -5.55
CA ALA A 258 14.26 -9.38 -4.26
C ALA A 258 13.09 -10.39 -4.41
N HIS A 259 12.12 -10.10 -5.28
CA HIS A 259 11.03 -11.03 -5.60
C HIS A 259 11.54 -12.36 -6.14
N HIS A 260 12.50 -12.33 -7.06
CA HIS A 260 13.12 -13.55 -7.59
C HIS A 260 13.85 -14.35 -6.50
N HIS A 261 14.59 -13.66 -5.62
CA HIS A 261 15.26 -14.28 -4.47
C HIS A 261 14.25 -15.00 -3.57
N VAL A 262 13.14 -14.36 -3.19
CA VAL A 262 12.06 -14.98 -2.41
C VAL A 262 11.46 -16.19 -3.15
N GLY A 263 11.14 -16.04 -4.44
CA GLY A 263 10.55 -17.12 -5.24
C GLY A 263 11.44 -18.37 -5.34
N LEU A 264 12.76 -18.19 -5.40
CA LEU A 264 13.72 -19.30 -5.39
C LEU A 264 13.83 -19.98 -4.02
N HIS A 265 13.75 -19.22 -2.94
CA HIS A 265 13.90 -19.76 -1.59
C HIS A 265 12.61 -20.39 -1.06
N TYR A 266 11.45 -19.99 -1.58
CA TYR A 266 10.11 -20.45 -1.17
C TYR A 266 9.25 -20.97 -2.35
N PRO A 267 9.75 -21.94 -3.15
CA PRO A 267 9.05 -22.42 -4.35
C PRO A 267 7.75 -23.15 -4.04
N GLU A 268 7.57 -23.66 -2.83
CA GLU A 268 6.33 -24.32 -2.39
C GLU A 268 5.20 -23.33 -2.04
N GLN A 269 5.52 -22.04 -1.91
CA GLN A 269 4.56 -20.99 -1.55
C GLN A 269 4.16 -20.10 -2.72
N VAL A 270 4.79 -20.25 -3.90
CA VAL A 270 4.42 -19.47 -5.08
C VAL A 270 3.11 -19.99 -5.73
N PRO A 271 2.26 -19.11 -6.28
CA PRO A 271 2.42 -17.66 -6.34
C PRO A 271 2.20 -16.99 -4.99
N LEU A 272 3.11 -16.09 -4.59
CA LEU A 272 2.92 -15.20 -3.45
C LEU A 272 2.47 -13.83 -3.94
N HIS A 273 1.32 -13.37 -3.47
CA HIS A 273 0.85 -12.01 -3.74
C HIS A 273 1.48 -11.02 -2.77
N THR A 274 2.00 -9.90 -3.28
CA THR A 274 2.59 -8.79 -2.51
C THR A 274 1.97 -7.47 -2.93
N THR A 275 2.08 -6.43 -2.10
CA THR A 275 1.58 -5.08 -2.43
C THR A 275 2.28 -4.48 -3.66
N CYS A 276 3.49 -4.97 -3.95
CA CYS A 276 4.32 -4.55 -5.08
C CYS A 276 4.31 -5.56 -6.25
N GLY A 277 3.45 -6.58 -6.25
CA GLY A 277 3.31 -7.51 -7.38
C GLY A 277 2.98 -8.95 -6.99
N THR A 278 3.41 -9.90 -7.81
CA THR A 278 3.23 -11.33 -7.54
C THR A 278 4.55 -12.05 -7.82
N ILE A 279 4.99 -12.86 -6.87
CA ILE A 279 6.18 -13.69 -6.98
C ILE A 279 5.70 -15.04 -7.53
N ASP A 280 5.95 -15.31 -8.81
CA ASP A 280 5.44 -16.49 -9.52
C ASP A 280 6.44 -17.67 -9.55
N GLY A 281 7.60 -17.50 -8.91
CA GLY A 281 8.68 -18.51 -8.86
C GLY A 281 9.33 -18.81 -10.21
N ARG A 282 8.98 -18.09 -11.28
CA ARG A 282 9.56 -18.27 -12.60
C ARG A 282 10.69 -17.27 -12.79
N GLN A 283 11.72 -17.69 -13.54
CA GLN A 283 12.70 -16.76 -14.09
C GLN A 283 11.96 -15.68 -14.91
N PRO A 284 12.37 -14.41 -14.85
CA PRO A 284 11.80 -13.36 -15.69
C PRO A 284 11.98 -13.74 -17.16
N ASP A 285 10.92 -14.25 -17.77
CA ASP A 285 10.91 -14.62 -19.18
C ASP A 285 10.96 -13.34 -20.02
N ARG A 286 12.11 -13.11 -20.66
CA ARG A 286 12.37 -11.99 -21.57
C ARG A 286 11.46 -12.00 -22.82
N ARG A 287 10.64 -13.04 -23.04
CA ARG A 287 9.79 -13.20 -24.24
C ARG A 287 8.28 -13.04 -24.00
N LYS A 288 7.85 -12.34 -22.93
CA LYS A 288 6.42 -12.11 -22.68
C LYS A 288 5.84 -10.96 -23.53
N LEU A 289 5.68 -11.19 -24.83
CA LEU A 289 4.93 -10.30 -25.75
C LEU A 289 3.50 -9.95 -25.22
N LEU A 290 2.87 -10.82 -24.44
CA LEU A 290 1.56 -10.59 -23.84
C LEU A 290 1.60 -9.67 -22.60
N ALA A 291 2.71 -9.63 -21.85
CA ALA A 291 2.86 -8.70 -20.74
C ALA A 291 2.91 -7.25 -21.25
N ASP A 292 3.54 -7.05 -22.41
CA ASP A 292 3.64 -5.76 -23.12
C ASP A 292 2.29 -5.24 -23.63
N HIS A 293 1.21 -6.01 -23.51
CA HIS A 293 -0.14 -5.60 -23.88
C HIS A 293 -1.10 -5.50 -22.68
N ARG A 294 -0.70 -5.92 -21.47
CA ARG A 294 -1.54 -5.78 -20.27
C ARG A 294 -1.90 -4.33 -19.97
N TRP A 295 -1.03 -3.38 -20.34
CA TRP A 295 -1.33 -1.96 -20.21
C TRP A 295 -2.50 -1.55 -21.11
N ARG A 296 -2.63 -2.10 -22.33
CA ARG A 296 -3.74 -1.81 -23.26
C ARG A 296 -5.07 -2.27 -22.70
N TYR A 297 -5.10 -3.46 -22.09
CA TYR A 297 -6.30 -3.97 -21.43
C TYR A 297 -6.73 -3.08 -20.26
N ARG A 298 -5.78 -2.72 -19.38
CA ARG A 298 -6.04 -1.79 -18.26
C ARG A 298 -6.49 -0.42 -18.76
N TRP A 299 -5.88 0.10 -19.82
CA TRP A 299 -6.26 1.34 -20.48
C TRP A 299 -7.68 1.28 -21.05
N LEU A 300 -8.07 0.17 -21.69
CA LEU A 300 -9.43 -0.01 -22.21
C LEU A 300 -10.46 -0.10 -21.07
N GLN A 301 -10.15 -0.83 -20.01
CA GLN A 301 -11.01 -0.89 -18.82
C GLN A 301 -11.18 0.51 -18.18
N GLY A 302 -10.07 1.24 -18.00
CA GLY A 302 -10.10 2.61 -17.53
C GLY A 302 -10.92 3.53 -18.45
N SER A 303 -10.76 3.37 -19.77
CA SER A 303 -11.53 4.13 -20.76
C SER A 303 -13.03 3.87 -20.65
N ARG A 304 -13.45 2.62 -20.43
CA ARG A 304 -14.88 2.28 -20.19
C ARG A 304 -15.40 2.98 -18.94
N LYS A 305 -14.62 3.01 -17.86
CA LYS A 305 -14.98 3.69 -16.61
C LYS A 305 -15.05 5.21 -16.79
N ALA A 306 -14.12 5.79 -17.52
CA ALA A 306 -14.14 7.21 -17.90
C ALA A 306 -15.39 7.58 -18.72
N ILE A 307 -15.81 6.74 -19.67
CA ILE A 307 -17.04 6.95 -20.44
C ILE A 307 -18.27 6.95 -19.53
N LEU A 308 -18.35 6.01 -18.58
CA LEU A 308 -19.45 5.96 -17.60
C LEU A 308 -19.46 7.21 -16.71
N ALA A 309 -18.30 7.67 -16.26
CA ALA A 309 -18.19 8.89 -15.45
C ALA A 309 -18.60 10.14 -16.23
N ARG A 310 -18.20 10.28 -17.50
CA ARG A 310 -18.66 11.38 -18.37
C ARG A 310 -20.17 11.40 -18.55
N ARG A 311 -20.82 10.24 -18.64
CA ARG A 311 -22.29 10.16 -18.66
C ARG A 311 -22.91 10.62 -17.35
N ALA A 312 -22.23 10.40 -16.22
CA ALA A 312 -22.69 10.79 -14.89
C ALA A 312 -22.55 12.29 -14.63
N ILE A 313 -21.43 12.93 -15.04
CA ILE A 313 -21.09 14.31 -14.64
C ILE A 313 -21.03 15.31 -15.80
N GLY A 314 -21.09 14.86 -17.04
CA GLY A 314 -20.98 15.71 -18.22
C GLY A 314 -19.58 15.79 -18.81
N ARG A 315 -19.29 16.89 -19.53
CA ARG A 315 -18.05 17.09 -20.29
C ARG A 315 -16.94 17.67 -19.42
N LEU A 316 -16.43 16.87 -18.47
CA LEU A 316 -15.21 17.19 -17.75
C LEU A 316 -13.97 16.56 -18.41
N PRO A 317 -12.79 17.18 -18.29
CA PRO A 317 -11.51 16.52 -18.53
C PRO A 317 -11.44 15.23 -17.70
N VAL A 318 -11.05 14.12 -18.34
CA VAL A 318 -10.86 12.84 -17.66
C VAL A 318 -9.51 12.26 -18.01
N VAL A 319 -8.76 11.84 -17.00
CA VAL A 319 -7.44 11.23 -17.12
C VAL A 319 -7.45 9.80 -16.57
N LEU A 320 -6.67 8.91 -17.18
CA LEU A 320 -6.41 7.56 -16.68
C LEU A 320 -5.10 7.58 -15.93
N SER A 321 -5.15 7.93 -14.65
CA SER A 321 -3.96 8.01 -13.83
C SER A 321 -4.23 7.76 -12.35
N ASP A 322 -3.17 7.39 -11.64
CA ASP A 322 -3.18 7.14 -10.21
C ASP A 322 -2.62 8.35 -9.47
N ILE A 323 -3.51 9.12 -8.86
CA ILE A 323 -3.17 10.38 -8.19
C ILE A 323 -2.11 10.23 -7.10
N ARG A 324 -1.92 9.03 -6.54
CA ARG A 324 -0.86 8.76 -5.55
C ARG A 324 0.53 9.08 -6.08
N PHE A 325 0.76 8.89 -7.39
CA PHE A 325 2.07 9.10 -8.01
C PHE A 325 2.18 10.44 -8.74
N ASP A 326 1.05 11.01 -9.13
CA ASP A 326 1.02 12.26 -9.90
C ASP A 326 1.01 13.49 -9.02
N LEU A 327 0.55 13.36 -7.76
CA LEU A 327 0.24 14.50 -6.90
C LEU A 327 1.37 15.51 -6.79
N ASP A 328 2.59 15.04 -6.55
CA ASP A 328 3.73 15.94 -6.36
C ASP A 328 4.10 16.67 -7.65
N GLY A 329 3.96 16.00 -8.80
CA GLY A 329 4.15 16.63 -10.10
C GLY A 329 3.08 17.69 -10.39
N VAL A 330 1.82 17.40 -10.05
CA VAL A 330 0.70 18.35 -10.15
C VAL A 330 0.94 19.57 -9.25
N LEU A 331 1.31 19.35 -7.99
CA LEU A 331 1.57 20.41 -7.01
C LEU A 331 2.83 21.20 -7.35
N SER A 332 3.83 20.61 -8.01
CA SER A 332 5.02 21.32 -8.47
C SER A 332 4.72 22.31 -9.59
N ASN A 333 3.63 22.09 -10.33
CA ASN A 333 3.17 22.97 -11.41
C ASN A 333 2.12 23.99 -10.93
N CYS A 334 1.88 24.06 -9.62
CA CYS A 334 0.91 24.95 -8.99
C CYS A 334 1.56 25.72 -7.83
N ASP A 335 1.28 27.01 -7.72
CA ASP A 335 1.79 27.85 -6.62
C ASP A 335 1.01 27.65 -5.30
N ALA A 336 0.12 26.66 -5.25
CA ALA A 336 -0.65 26.37 -4.04
C ALA A 336 0.27 25.88 -2.91
N SER A 337 0.26 26.63 -1.80
CA SER A 337 0.98 26.30 -0.57
C SER A 337 0.28 25.20 0.26
N SER A 338 -0.98 24.89 -0.06
CA SER A 338 -1.74 23.83 0.60
C SER A 338 -2.72 23.13 -0.33
N LEU A 339 -3.06 21.89 0.03
CA LEU A 339 -4.09 21.08 -0.63
C LEU A 339 -5.00 20.47 0.43
N ASP A 340 -6.30 20.72 0.32
CA ASP A 340 -7.30 19.97 1.06
C ASP A 340 -7.61 18.66 0.34
N ILE A 341 -7.59 17.55 1.08
CA ILE A 341 -7.95 16.22 0.60
C ILE A 341 -9.16 15.77 1.38
N VAL A 342 -10.26 15.52 0.69
CA VAL A 342 -11.49 15.05 1.33
C VAL A 342 -11.79 13.63 0.84
N THR A 343 -11.93 12.72 1.80
CA THR A 343 -12.39 11.36 1.56
C THR A 343 -13.83 11.25 2.03
N PRO A 344 -14.81 11.18 1.12
CA PRO A 344 -16.21 11.02 1.50
C PRO A 344 -16.42 9.64 2.13
N THR A 345 -17.16 9.59 3.23
CA THR A 345 -17.56 8.34 3.90
C THR A 345 -19.03 8.08 3.67
N SER A 346 -19.39 6.80 3.56
CA SER A 346 -20.78 6.38 3.61
C SER A 346 -21.26 6.40 5.07
N PRO A 347 -22.57 6.59 5.33
CA PRO A 347 -23.13 6.49 6.68
C PRO A 347 -22.90 5.13 7.35
N GLU A 348 -22.67 4.09 6.55
CA GLU A 348 -22.46 2.70 6.98
C GLU A 348 -20.99 2.43 7.38
N GLU A 349 -20.04 3.24 6.92
CA GLU A 349 -18.66 3.18 7.38
C GLU A 349 -18.57 3.82 8.77
N LYS A 350 -18.47 2.98 9.80
CA LYS A 350 -18.10 3.43 11.16
C LYS A 350 -16.71 4.06 11.09
N SER A 351 -16.67 5.38 10.93
CA SER A 351 -15.46 6.21 10.90
C SER A 351 -14.81 6.29 12.30
N SER A 352 -14.20 5.21 12.77
CA SER A 352 -13.32 5.23 13.95
C SER A 352 -11.83 5.07 13.63
N ASP A 353 -11.49 4.59 12.44
CA ASP A 353 -10.11 4.15 12.18
C ASP A 353 -9.16 5.31 11.84
N PHE A 354 -9.69 6.43 11.36
CA PHE A 354 -8.89 7.59 10.98
C PHE A 354 -9.42 8.86 11.65
N PRO A 355 -8.54 9.81 12.01
CA PRO A 355 -8.98 11.08 12.55
C PRO A 355 -9.79 11.85 11.50
N ALA A 356 -10.79 12.61 11.97
CA ALA A 356 -11.62 13.46 11.10
C ALA A 356 -10.79 14.53 10.36
N PHE A 357 -9.68 14.96 10.96
CA PHE A 357 -8.73 15.90 10.38
C PHE A 357 -7.29 15.46 10.67
N LEU A 358 -6.42 15.58 9.69
CA LEU A 358 -4.97 15.39 9.82
C LEU A 358 -4.27 16.36 8.88
N GLU A 359 -3.18 16.97 9.33
CA GLU A 359 -2.35 17.84 8.50
C GLU A 359 -0.91 17.34 8.52
N LEU A 360 -0.35 17.06 7.34
CA LEU A 360 1.04 16.62 7.15
C LEU A 360 1.78 17.55 6.19
N ASP A 361 3.10 17.65 6.36
CA ASP A 361 3.94 18.28 5.35
C ASP A 361 4.19 17.30 4.20
N ARG A 362 4.22 17.85 2.98
CA ARG A 362 4.67 17.15 1.78
C ARG A 362 5.43 18.11 0.87
N HIS A 363 6.75 17.98 0.81
CA HIS A 363 7.63 18.86 0.04
C HIS A 363 7.46 20.34 0.39
N GLY A 364 7.35 20.67 1.68
CA GLY A 364 7.17 22.04 2.16
C GLY A 364 5.76 22.60 1.93
N ARG A 365 4.79 21.74 1.62
CA ARG A 365 3.38 22.11 1.45
C ARG A 365 2.53 21.45 2.52
N SER A 366 1.52 22.19 2.99
CA SER A 366 0.54 21.68 3.94
C SER A 366 -0.53 20.84 3.24
N ILE A 367 -0.58 19.55 3.56
CA ILE A 367 -1.59 18.63 3.05
C ILE A 367 -2.59 18.32 4.16
N LYS A 368 -3.86 18.71 3.93
CA LYS A 368 -4.93 18.65 4.93
C LYS A 368 -5.92 17.55 4.57
N PHE A 369 -5.85 16.44 5.28
CA PHE A 369 -6.77 15.31 5.12
C PHE A 369 -8.03 15.51 5.95
N ARG A 370 -9.18 15.26 5.35
CA ARG A 370 -10.50 15.34 5.97
C ARG A 370 -11.32 14.11 5.62
N ILE A 371 -11.99 13.58 6.63
CA ILE A 371 -13.04 12.58 6.44
C ILE A 371 -14.37 13.26 6.68
N ALA A 372 -15.26 13.22 5.70
CA ALA A 372 -16.54 13.90 5.74
C ALA A 372 -17.64 12.99 5.21
N ASN A 373 -18.86 13.16 5.72
CA ASN A 373 -20.03 12.54 5.10
C ASN A 373 -20.39 13.28 3.81
N LEU A 374 -21.25 12.66 3.00
CA LEU A 374 -21.69 13.21 1.71
C LEU A 374 -22.18 14.67 1.80
N SER A 375 -23.03 15.01 2.78
CA SER A 375 -23.59 16.36 2.91
C SER A 375 -22.49 17.40 3.16
N ALA A 376 -21.60 17.12 4.11
CA ALA A 376 -20.47 17.99 4.43
C ALA A 376 -19.49 18.10 3.25
N THR A 377 -19.26 17.02 2.51
CA THR A 377 -18.44 17.09 1.28
C THR A 377 -19.08 18.00 0.23
N LEU A 378 -20.39 17.86 -0.04
CA LEU A 378 -21.07 18.71 -1.02
C LEU A 378 -21.06 20.19 -0.60
N GLU A 379 -21.22 20.46 0.69
CA GLU A 379 -21.11 21.82 1.24
C GLU A 379 -19.70 22.41 1.02
N LEU A 380 -18.65 21.65 1.32
CA LEU A 380 -17.27 22.06 1.05
C LEU A 380 -17.05 22.36 -0.43
N LEU A 381 -17.55 21.51 -1.32
CA LEU A 381 -17.46 21.72 -2.76
C LEU A 381 -18.18 22.99 -3.21
N SER A 382 -19.33 23.31 -2.63
CA SER A 382 -20.09 24.53 -3.00
C SER A 382 -19.41 25.83 -2.57
N LYS A 383 -18.49 25.76 -1.60
CA LYS A 383 -17.73 26.89 -1.06
C LYS A 383 -16.34 27.04 -1.68
N MET A 384 -15.97 26.17 -2.61
CA MET A 384 -14.66 26.22 -3.27
C MET A 384 -14.56 27.43 -4.21
N ASP A 385 -13.53 28.24 -3.99
CA ASP A 385 -13.06 29.24 -4.95
C ASP A 385 -12.02 28.63 -5.91
N ASN A 386 -11.57 29.40 -6.90
CA ASN A 386 -10.57 28.94 -7.87
C ASN A 386 -9.12 29.02 -7.34
N GLU A 387 -8.88 29.69 -6.21
CA GLU A 387 -7.53 29.89 -5.64
C GLU A 387 -7.10 28.69 -4.79
N ARG A 388 -8.06 28.03 -4.15
CA ARG A 388 -7.81 26.82 -3.36
C ARG A 388 -7.77 25.59 -4.25
N SER A 389 -6.98 24.60 -3.82
CA SER A 389 -6.95 23.28 -4.43
C SER A 389 -7.63 22.27 -3.51
N LEU A 390 -8.49 21.43 -4.10
CA LEU A 390 -9.20 20.37 -3.39
C LEU A 390 -9.08 19.06 -4.17
N LEU A 391 -8.72 17.99 -3.49
CA LEU A 391 -8.69 16.65 -4.04
C LEU A 391 -9.72 15.77 -3.31
N LEU A 392 -10.68 15.23 -4.05
CA LEU A 392 -11.56 14.17 -3.57
C LEU A 392 -10.99 12.80 -3.94
N THR A 393 -10.89 11.91 -2.97
CA THR A 393 -10.45 10.52 -3.16
C THR A 393 -11.51 9.53 -2.68
N ASN A 394 -11.38 8.28 -3.14
CA ASN A 394 -12.32 7.19 -2.81
C ASN A 394 -13.79 7.49 -3.19
N ILE A 395 -13.99 8.24 -4.28
CA ILE A 395 -15.33 8.55 -4.78
C ILE A 395 -15.79 7.51 -5.80
N ASP A 396 -17.11 7.37 -5.94
CA ASP A 396 -17.73 6.47 -6.89
C ASP A 396 -18.64 7.21 -7.89
N LEU A 397 -19.30 6.45 -8.77
CA LEU A 397 -20.20 7.04 -9.76
C LEU A 397 -21.47 7.65 -9.13
N ASP A 398 -21.91 7.18 -7.96
CA ASP A 398 -23.07 7.72 -7.29
C ASP A 398 -22.77 9.10 -6.69
N PHE A 399 -21.64 9.22 -6.00
CA PHE A 399 -21.11 10.49 -5.53
C PHE A 399 -21.00 11.50 -6.69
N LEU A 400 -20.39 11.07 -7.79
CA LEU A 400 -20.20 11.91 -8.98
C LEU A 400 -21.54 12.43 -9.53
N ARG A 401 -22.60 11.61 -9.60
CA ARG A 401 -23.93 12.06 -10.03
C ARG A 401 -24.51 13.13 -9.11
N LYS A 402 -24.34 12.97 -7.80
CA LYS A 402 -24.84 13.91 -6.78
C LYS A 402 -24.08 15.23 -6.80
N ALA A 403 -22.78 15.19 -7.07
CA ALA A 403 -21.92 16.38 -7.16
C ALA A 403 -22.01 17.11 -8.52
N ARG A 404 -22.71 16.56 -9.52
CA ARG A 404 -22.72 17.04 -10.92
C ARG A 404 -22.97 18.54 -11.06
N THR A 405 -23.90 19.11 -10.29
CA THR A 405 -24.28 20.53 -10.39
C THR A 405 -23.27 21.48 -9.74
N ILE A 406 -22.36 20.95 -8.94
CA ILE A 406 -21.35 21.72 -8.19
C ILE A 406 -20.00 21.67 -8.92
N ILE A 407 -19.68 20.55 -9.58
CA ILE A 407 -18.42 20.39 -10.29
C ILE A 407 -18.37 21.33 -11.50
N ASN A 408 -17.37 22.20 -11.52
CA ASN A 408 -17.19 23.24 -12.54
C ASN A 408 -16.10 22.86 -13.56
N SER A 409 -15.84 23.75 -14.53
CA SER A 409 -14.84 23.53 -15.59
C SER A 409 -13.39 23.50 -15.09
N SER A 410 -13.10 24.00 -13.89
CA SER A 410 -11.78 23.99 -13.23
C SER A 410 -11.54 22.68 -12.48
N SER A 411 -12.01 21.56 -13.03
CA SER A 411 -11.97 20.24 -12.40
C SER A 411 -11.42 19.19 -13.36
N VAL A 412 -10.58 18.29 -12.84
CA VAL A 412 -10.07 17.12 -13.55
C VAL A 412 -10.53 15.88 -12.81
N LEU A 413 -11.27 15.02 -13.50
CA LEU A 413 -11.58 13.69 -12.99
C LEU A 413 -10.48 12.74 -13.39
N GLY A 414 -9.98 11.92 -12.47
CA GLY A 414 -9.13 10.81 -12.82
C GLY A 414 -9.68 9.46 -12.39
N TYR A 415 -9.12 8.43 -13.02
CA TYR A 415 -9.43 7.04 -12.71
C TYR A 415 -8.20 6.16 -12.83
N SER A 416 -7.98 5.31 -11.83
CA SER A 416 -7.11 4.15 -11.95
C SER A 416 -7.82 2.90 -11.42
N ALA A 417 -7.39 1.72 -11.87
CA ALA A 417 -7.93 0.47 -11.34
C ALA A 417 -7.57 0.26 -9.85
N ALA A 418 -6.44 0.83 -9.40
CA ALA A 418 -5.94 0.67 -8.04
C ALA A 418 -6.60 1.63 -7.04
N THR A 419 -6.92 2.85 -7.46
CA THR A 419 -7.43 3.93 -6.59
C THR A 419 -8.87 4.32 -6.86
N GLY A 420 -9.49 3.80 -7.92
CA GLY A 420 -10.85 4.16 -8.30
C GLY A 420 -10.91 5.58 -8.89
N PHE A 421 -12.04 6.25 -8.70
CA PHE A 421 -12.18 7.64 -9.14
C PHE A 421 -11.60 8.60 -8.09
N TRP A 422 -11.05 9.69 -8.59
CA TRP A 422 -10.65 10.86 -7.82
C TRP A 422 -11.02 12.12 -8.61
N LEU A 423 -11.24 13.23 -7.91
CA LEU A 423 -11.59 14.51 -8.53
C LEU A 423 -10.69 15.59 -7.95
N LEU A 424 -9.90 16.24 -8.80
CA LEU A 424 -9.09 17.40 -8.44
C LEU A 424 -9.81 18.66 -8.91
N MET A 425 -9.86 19.69 -8.07
CA MET A 425 -10.52 20.96 -8.34
C MET A 425 -9.62 22.16 -8.01
N GLY A 426 -9.87 23.29 -8.68
CA GLY A 426 -9.23 24.57 -8.40
C GLY A 426 -7.85 24.71 -9.04
N ALA A 427 -6.96 25.49 -8.44
CA ALA A 427 -5.67 25.86 -9.02
C ALA A 427 -4.84 24.64 -9.49
N ALA A 428 -4.75 23.60 -8.65
CA ALA A 428 -4.03 22.36 -8.99
C ALA A 428 -4.65 21.59 -10.17
N ALA A 429 -5.97 21.66 -10.37
CA ALA A 429 -6.62 21.01 -11.51
C ALA A 429 -6.32 21.74 -12.83
N THR A 430 -6.13 23.06 -12.76
CA THR A 430 -5.79 23.89 -13.91
C THR A 430 -4.30 23.88 -14.24
N ALA A 431 -3.46 23.46 -13.28
CA ALA A 431 -2.03 23.28 -13.49
C ALA A 431 -1.79 22.19 -14.55
N ALA A 432 -1.08 22.57 -15.61
CA ALA A 432 -0.73 21.64 -16.68
C ALA A 432 0.21 20.56 -16.13
N TYR A 433 -0.21 19.29 -16.15
CA TYR A 433 0.66 18.16 -15.83
C TYR A 433 0.88 17.31 -17.09
N ASP A 434 2.13 17.24 -17.56
CA ASP A 434 2.43 16.71 -18.90
C ASP A 434 2.15 15.20 -19.03
N GLU A 435 2.29 14.44 -17.95
CA GLU A 435 1.96 13.01 -17.92
C GLU A 435 0.49 12.75 -18.26
N TRP A 436 -0.42 13.66 -17.88
CA TRP A 436 -1.84 13.56 -18.22
C TRP A 436 -2.16 13.81 -19.69
N ARG A 437 -1.19 14.29 -20.47
CA ARG A 437 -1.32 14.51 -21.92
C ARG A 437 -0.86 13.31 -22.73
N LEU A 438 -0.20 12.34 -22.09
CA LEU A 438 0.28 11.15 -22.76
C LEU A 438 -0.90 10.31 -23.29
N PRO A 439 -0.70 9.55 -24.39
CA PRO A 439 -1.73 8.66 -24.92
C PRO A 439 -2.22 7.64 -23.88
N ALA A 440 -1.33 7.19 -22.99
CA ALA A 440 -1.64 6.24 -21.92
C ALA A 440 -2.58 6.84 -20.84
N ALA A 441 -2.55 8.15 -20.63
CA ALA A 441 -3.43 8.84 -19.69
C ALA A 441 -4.75 9.31 -20.33
N THR A 442 -4.87 9.26 -21.66
CA THR A 442 -6.05 9.76 -22.37
C THR A 442 -7.07 8.63 -22.60
N PRO A 443 -8.31 8.71 -22.08
CA PRO A 443 -9.35 7.71 -22.34
C PRO A 443 -9.73 7.61 -23.82
N LEU A 444 -10.16 6.43 -24.27
CA LEU A 444 -10.71 6.22 -25.61
C LEU A 444 -11.84 7.23 -25.90
N GLY A 445 -11.75 7.92 -27.05
CA GLY A 445 -12.73 8.92 -27.50
C GLY A 445 -12.63 10.28 -26.80
N ALA A 446 -11.61 10.51 -25.95
CA ALA A 446 -11.30 11.83 -25.42
C ALA A 446 -10.46 12.66 -26.43
N ARG A 447 -10.73 13.97 -26.53
CA ARG A 447 -9.85 14.89 -27.27
C ARG A 447 -8.64 15.24 -26.38
N ARG A 448 -7.42 15.12 -26.91
CA ARG A 448 -6.16 15.43 -26.20
C ARG A 448 -6.04 16.90 -25.76
N HIS A 449 -6.72 17.81 -26.45
CA HIS A 449 -6.61 19.26 -26.22
C HIS A 449 -7.48 19.82 -25.08
N ALA A 450 -8.22 18.97 -24.33
CA ALA A 450 -9.13 19.44 -23.29
C ALA A 450 -8.44 19.91 -21.99
N LEU A 451 -7.12 19.70 -21.86
CA LEU A 451 -6.30 20.22 -20.75
C LEU A 451 -5.51 21.44 -21.27
N SER A 452 -6.19 22.57 -21.50
CA SER A 452 -5.60 23.78 -22.07
C SER A 452 -4.57 24.43 -21.16
N ARG A 453 -3.48 25.00 -21.73
CA ARG A 453 -2.62 25.97 -21.03
C ARG A 453 -3.44 27.24 -20.79
N THR A 454 -3.88 27.47 -19.56
CA THR A 454 -4.06 28.83 -19.04
C THR A 454 -2.91 29.10 -18.09
N VAL A 455 -1.73 29.31 -18.65
CA VAL A 455 -0.67 30.02 -17.94
C VAL A 455 -0.50 31.32 -18.72
N ALA A 456 -1.09 32.40 -18.19
CA ALA A 456 -0.63 33.73 -18.54
C ALA A 456 0.85 33.79 -18.13
N PRO A 457 1.77 34.26 -18.99
CA PRO A 457 3.16 34.41 -18.60
C PRO A 457 3.21 35.40 -17.45
N CYS A 458 3.63 34.93 -16.28
CA CYS A 458 3.96 35.82 -15.17
C CYS A 458 5.16 36.66 -15.63
N ALA A 459 4.92 37.94 -15.91
CA ALA A 459 5.95 38.88 -16.31
C ALA A 459 6.83 39.18 -15.09
N SER A 460 7.90 38.41 -14.89
CA SER A 460 9.00 38.80 -14.02
C SER A 460 10.08 39.47 -14.87
N THR A 461 10.03 40.79 -14.93
CA THR A 461 11.19 41.62 -15.25
C THR A 461 12.20 41.50 -14.09
N SER A 462 13.38 40.95 -14.35
CA SER A 462 14.66 41.62 -14.03
C SER A 462 15.85 40.71 -14.33
N ASN A 463 16.88 41.38 -14.84
CA ASN A 463 18.11 40.84 -15.39
C ASN A 463 18.98 40.13 -14.34
N GLY A 464 19.53 38.98 -14.73
CA GLY A 464 20.67 38.36 -14.07
C GLY A 464 21.23 37.25 -14.95
N ARG A 465 22.26 37.57 -15.77
CA ARG A 465 23.04 36.58 -16.52
C ARG A 465 23.71 35.60 -15.54
N PRO A 466 23.62 34.27 -15.75
CA PRO A 466 24.59 33.33 -15.21
C PRO A 466 25.59 32.94 -16.29
N THR A 467 26.85 33.02 -15.93
CA THR A 467 28.01 32.52 -16.67
C THR A 467 27.98 31.00 -16.80
N ALA A 468 28.39 30.52 -17.97
CA ALA A 468 28.49 29.12 -18.33
C ALA A 468 29.59 28.37 -17.58
N SER A 469 29.23 27.24 -16.98
CA SER A 469 30.05 26.03 -16.78
C SER A 469 29.04 24.94 -16.38
N GLY A 470 28.89 23.78 -17.02
CA GLY A 470 29.88 22.86 -17.56
C GLY A 470 29.67 21.55 -16.80
N GLY A 471 28.97 20.55 -17.37
CA GLY A 471 28.71 19.30 -16.66
C GLY A 471 27.68 18.38 -17.31
N SER A 472 28.05 17.78 -18.44
CA SER A 472 27.30 16.69 -19.10
C SER A 472 27.44 15.41 -18.27
N TRP A 473 26.35 14.77 -17.85
CA TRP A 473 26.33 13.32 -17.54
C TRP A 473 24.92 12.75 -17.74
N PHE A 474 24.69 12.18 -18.92
CA PHE A 474 23.67 11.17 -19.20
C PHE A 474 24.30 10.19 -20.19
N ARG A 475 24.71 9.01 -19.72
CA ARG A 475 24.69 7.73 -20.44
C ARG A 475 25.28 6.61 -19.57
N ASP A 476 24.59 5.48 -19.64
CA ASP A 476 25.03 4.12 -19.33
C ASP A 476 25.17 3.71 -17.85
N ARG A 477 24.09 3.21 -17.25
CA ARG A 477 23.83 1.77 -17.02
C ARG A 477 22.57 1.53 -16.20
#